data_AF-A0A8H3FR46-F1
#
_entry.id   AF-A0A8H3FR46-F1
#
_cell.length_a   1.000
_cell.length_b   1.000
_cell.length_c   1.000
_cell.angle_alpha   90.00
_cell.angle_beta   90.00
_cell.angle_gamma   90.00
#
_symmetry.space_group_name_H-M   'P 1'
#
loop_
_entity.id
_entity.type
_entity.pdbx_description
1 polymer ?
#
loop_
_entity_poly.entity_id
_entity_poly.type
_entity_poly.pdbx_seq_one_letter_code
_entity_poly.pdbx_strand_id
1 'polypeptide(L)'
;MATADPLANTYPMPPLLVSKKTFCVAGIFTTVYGLDELNPRVQDVACLWLLHPRLQTQECMAPVAASTINAWEQQKLKTKKEKALGLICVSFDQRNHGSREVDAFSNGTWRDGNKTHAQDMFASYHGTATDTSHLINYISSYIFSGSEHLIVDHLVLGVSLGGHAAWHCIMHDPRITTAVVIIGCPDYVRLMSDRARLSKLGTWTNSSPPGSSFLGSTDFPQGLVEAVKRYDPAGLLLGENTSCYHDFYDRNPTVSEQTRLLPLMKSLLQGKRILNLAGAADKLVPYECGKPFLRWLKTATASHGWFNDGGVVLEDIVFDGVGHDMSPGMVREAHRFVTEGLEQSPLIENAGRGSKI
;
A
#
# COMPACT_ATOMS: atom_id res chain seq x y z
N MET A 1 17.99 -13.49 -11.52
CA MET A 1 17.97 -12.27 -12.37
C MET A 1 17.32 -11.18 -11.55
N ALA A 2 17.96 -10.02 -11.39
CA ALA A 2 17.37 -8.91 -10.64
C ALA A 2 16.02 -8.52 -11.25
N THR A 3 14.99 -8.36 -10.43
CA THR A 3 13.71 -7.80 -10.87
C THR A 3 13.97 -6.37 -11.36
N ALA A 4 13.55 -6.04 -12.57
CA ALA A 4 13.68 -4.69 -13.11
C ALA A 4 12.93 -3.69 -12.21
N ASP A 5 13.43 -2.46 -12.11
CA ASP A 5 12.74 -1.38 -11.40
C ASP A 5 11.41 -1.07 -12.12
N PRO A 6 10.25 -1.27 -11.47
CA PRO A 6 8.96 -1.00 -12.10
C PRO A 6 8.73 0.49 -12.40
N LEU A 7 9.60 1.39 -11.92
CA LEU A 7 9.53 2.83 -12.21
C LEU A 7 10.47 3.28 -13.35
N ALA A 8 11.35 2.40 -13.86
CA ALA A 8 12.45 2.78 -14.75
C ALA A 8 12.00 3.55 -16.01
N ASN A 9 10.81 3.26 -16.51
CA ASN A 9 10.26 3.87 -17.74
C ASN A 9 9.00 4.70 -17.49
N THR A 10 8.70 5.02 -16.23
CA THR A 10 7.43 5.67 -15.85
C THR A 10 7.46 7.17 -16.08
N TYR A 11 8.58 7.82 -15.79
CA TYR A 11 8.70 9.28 -15.77
C TYR A 11 9.64 9.79 -16.87
N PRO A 12 9.34 10.97 -17.46
CA PRO A 12 10.23 11.59 -18.43
C PRO A 12 11.54 12.04 -17.76
N MET A 13 12.62 12.07 -18.55
CA MET A 13 13.92 12.59 -18.13
C MET A 13 14.15 14.00 -18.72
N PRO A 14 14.57 15.01 -17.93
CA PRO A 14 14.76 14.96 -16.47
C PRO A 14 13.42 14.95 -15.71
N PRO A 15 13.36 14.34 -14.52
CA PRO A 15 12.16 14.35 -13.69
C PRO A 15 11.86 15.76 -13.19
N LEU A 16 10.59 16.02 -12.87
CA LEU A 16 10.19 17.20 -12.11
C LEU A 16 10.95 17.24 -10.78
N LEU A 17 11.26 18.45 -10.32
CA LEU A 17 11.99 18.68 -9.08
C LEU A 17 11.09 19.38 -8.06
N VAL A 18 11.27 18.98 -6.81
CA VAL A 18 10.71 19.62 -5.61
C VAL A 18 11.80 19.57 -4.53
N SER A 19 11.68 20.41 -3.50
CA SER A 19 12.59 20.39 -2.35
C SER A 19 12.65 18.99 -1.73
N LYS A 20 13.84 18.62 -1.23
CA LYS A 20 14.13 17.32 -0.60
C LYS A 20 14.97 17.58 0.64
N LYS A 21 14.49 17.17 1.82
CA LYS A 21 15.22 17.25 3.10
C LYS A 21 15.17 15.90 3.80
N THR A 22 16.30 15.39 4.26
CA THR A 22 16.40 14.11 4.95
C THR A 22 16.60 14.32 6.44
N PHE A 23 15.83 13.60 7.24
CA PHE A 23 15.84 13.62 8.70
C PHE A 23 16.13 12.22 9.24
N CYS A 24 16.72 12.14 10.43
CA CYS A 24 16.83 10.89 11.17
C CYS A 24 15.67 10.82 12.17
N VAL A 25 14.59 10.13 11.81
CA VAL A 25 13.38 10.01 12.63
C VAL A 25 13.35 8.61 13.22
N ALA A 26 13.44 8.50 14.54
CA ALA A 26 13.48 7.22 15.26
C ALA A 26 14.56 6.24 14.73
N GLY A 27 15.72 6.78 14.31
CA GLY A 27 16.82 5.97 13.75
C GLY A 27 16.63 5.53 12.30
N ILE A 28 15.63 6.06 11.59
CA ILE A 28 15.37 5.80 10.17
C ILE A 28 15.63 7.08 9.38
N PHE A 29 16.41 6.97 8.30
CA PHE A 29 16.54 8.07 7.33
C PHE A 29 15.22 8.25 6.59
N THR A 30 14.56 9.37 6.87
CA THR A 30 13.25 9.73 6.35
C THR A 30 13.40 11.00 5.53
N THR A 31 13.15 10.88 4.23
CA THR A 31 13.22 11.99 3.29
C THR A 31 11.85 12.61 3.11
N VAL A 32 11.75 13.91 3.32
CA VAL A 32 10.56 14.71 3.09
C VAL A 32 10.74 15.56 1.84
N TYR A 33 9.75 15.50 0.96
CA TYR A 33 9.65 16.27 -0.26
C TYR A 33 8.55 17.31 -0.14
N GLY A 34 8.73 18.48 -0.75
CA GLY A 34 7.67 19.49 -0.83
C GLY A 34 7.67 20.53 0.30
N LEU A 35 8.65 20.52 1.21
CA LEU A 35 8.65 21.43 2.37
C LEU A 35 8.79 22.89 1.96
N ASP A 36 9.66 23.21 1.00
CA ASP A 36 9.84 24.58 0.53
C ASP A 36 8.72 25.03 -0.42
N GLU A 37 7.93 24.08 -0.94
CA GLU A 37 6.74 24.32 -1.77
C GLU A 37 5.49 24.62 -0.94
N LEU A 38 5.52 24.39 0.38
CA LEU A 38 4.39 24.73 1.24
C LEU A 38 4.18 26.25 1.29
N ASN A 39 2.94 26.68 1.04
CA ASN A 39 2.56 28.06 1.21
C ASN A 39 2.60 28.42 2.71
N PRO A 40 3.32 29.47 3.14
CA PRO A 40 3.40 29.87 4.56
C PRO A 40 2.05 30.21 5.20
N ARG A 41 1.00 30.43 4.40
CA ARG A 41 -0.37 30.71 4.89
C ARG A 41 -1.21 29.45 5.12
N VAL A 42 -0.75 28.29 4.68
CA VAL A 42 -1.42 27.00 4.88
C VAL A 42 -1.05 26.47 6.26
N GLN A 43 -2.05 26.19 7.09
CA GLN A 43 -1.82 25.56 8.39
C GLN A 43 -1.88 24.04 8.28
N ASP A 44 -2.89 23.52 7.59
CA ASP A 44 -3.12 22.08 7.47
C ASP A 44 -2.33 21.48 6.31
N VAL A 45 -1.67 20.35 6.58
CA VAL A 45 -0.84 19.62 5.61
C VAL A 45 -1.26 18.14 5.59
N ALA A 46 -1.40 17.59 4.40
CA ALA A 46 -1.47 16.15 4.18
C ALA A 46 -0.06 15.58 3.95
N CYS A 47 0.16 14.37 4.45
CA CYS A 47 1.41 13.64 4.26
C CYS A 47 1.16 12.36 3.45
N LEU A 48 1.71 12.31 2.24
CA LEU A 48 1.70 11.11 1.41
C LEU A 48 2.96 10.26 1.63
N TRP A 49 2.80 9.09 2.22
CA TRP A 49 3.88 8.12 2.41
C TRP A 49 4.13 7.32 1.13
N LEU A 50 5.37 7.33 0.64
CA LEU A 50 5.79 6.69 -0.60
C LEU A 50 6.65 5.45 -0.29
N LEU A 51 6.13 4.27 -0.63
CA LEU A 51 6.77 2.98 -0.34
C LEU A 51 7.33 2.36 -1.62
N HIS A 52 8.65 2.19 -1.68
CA HIS A 52 9.38 1.83 -2.90
C HIS A 52 9.30 0.33 -3.28
N PRO A 53 9.61 -0.07 -4.52
CA PRO A 53 9.66 -1.48 -4.93
C PRO A 53 10.78 -2.29 -4.26
N ARG A 54 10.70 -3.62 -4.36
CA ARG A 54 11.77 -4.52 -3.92
C ARG A 54 13.04 -4.25 -4.72
N LEU A 55 14.20 -4.41 -4.08
CA LEU A 55 15.55 -4.18 -4.63
C LEU A 55 15.84 -2.73 -5.05
N GLN A 56 14.95 -1.78 -4.71
CA GLN A 56 15.15 -0.35 -4.93
C GLN A 56 15.45 0.37 -3.62
N THR A 57 15.69 1.67 -3.70
CA THR A 57 15.83 2.58 -2.56
C THR A 57 14.70 3.59 -2.56
N GLN A 58 14.55 4.33 -1.46
CA GLN A 58 13.59 5.43 -1.33
C GLN A 58 13.74 6.51 -2.42
N GLU A 59 14.91 6.62 -3.04
CA GLU A 59 15.20 7.63 -4.05
C GLU A 59 14.41 7.42 -5.34
N CYS A 60 14.07 6.17 -5.70
CA CYS A 60 13.27 5.90 -6.89
C CYS A 60 11.86 6.51 -6.80
N MET A 61 11.41 6.87 -5.59
CA MET A 61 10.11 7.51 -5.36
C MET A 61 10.14 9.04 -5.54
N ALA A 62 11.30 9.67 -5.74
CA ALA A 62 11.39 11.12 -5.90
C ALA A 62 10.58 11.67 -7.10
N PRO A 63 10.56 11.03 -8.28
CA PRO A 63 9.70 11.46 -9.39
C PRO A 63 8.20 11.32 -9.06
N VAL A 64 7.82 10.31 -8.28
CA VAL A 64 6.44 10.15 -7.79
C VAL A 64 6.08 11.34 -6.91
N ALA A 65 6.92 11.65 -5.90
CA ALA A 65 6.73 12.81 -5.02
C ALA A 65 6.56 14.11 -5.81
N ALA A 66 7.51 14.41 -6.69
CA ALA A 66 7.50 15.64 -7.47
C ALA A 66 6.25 15.75 -8.35
N SER A 67 5.90 14.68 -9.05
CA SER A 67 4.74 14.69 -9.95
C SER A 67 3.41 14.84 -9.19
N THR A 68 3.26 14.20 -8.03
CA THR A 68 2.05 14.28 -7.21
C THR A 68 1.90 15.65 -6.55
N ILE A 69 2.98 16.23 -6.00
CA ILE A 69 2.96 17.58 -5.42
C ILE A 69 2.59 18.60 -6.50
N ASN A 70 3.23 18.54 -7.67
CA ASN A 70 2.91 19.45 -8.78
C ASN A 70 1.47 19.31 -9.27
N ALA A 71 0.95 18.09 -9.37
CA ALA A 71 -0.45 17.85 -9.73
C ALA A 71 -1.42 18.51 -8.74
N TRP A 72 -1.12 18.41 -7.43
CA TRP A 72 -1.93 19.04 -6.40
C TRP A 72 -1.86 20.57 -6.45
N GLU A 73 -0.68 21.16 -6.61
CA GLU A 73 -0.53 22.61 -6.77
C GLU A 73 -1.30 23.13 -7.98
N GLN A 74 -1.23 22.44 -9.13
CA GLN A 74 -1.99 22.78 -10.32
C GLN A 74 -3.51 22.70 -10.09
N GLN A 75 -3.98 21.70 -9.34
CA GLN A 75 -5.39 21.58 -9.00
C GLN A 75 -5.85 22.73 -8.10
N LYS A 76 -5.06 23.14 -7.10
CA LYS A 76 -5.38 24.29 -6.25
C LYS A 76 -5.51 25.58 -7.06
N LEU A 77 -4.62 25.80 -8.02
CA LEU A 77 -4.68 26.95 -8.93
C LEU A 77 -5.95 26.90 -9.80
N LYS A 78 -6.27 25.74 -10.37
CA LYS A 78 -7.45 25.55 -11.22
C LYS A 78 -8.76 25.76 -10.47
N THR A 79 -8.83 25.35 -9.21
CA THR A 79 -10.01 25.46 -8.34
C THR A 79 -10.06 26.76 -7.54
N LYS A 80 -9.04 27.63 -7.66
CA LYS A 80 -8.88 28.88 -6.89
C LYS A 80 -8.96 28.67 -5.37
N LYS A 81 -8.49 27.52 -4.88
CA LYS A 81 -8.45 27.17 -3.45
C LYS A 81 -7.04 27.35 -2.90
N GLU A 82 -6.51 28.58 -2.96
CA GLU A 82 -5.13 28.88 -2.54
C GLU A 82 -4.83 28.62 -1.05
N LYS A 83 -5.89 28.55 -0.22
CA LYS A 83 -5.81 28.17 1.21
C LYS A 83 -6.13 26.69 1.46
N ALA A 84 -6.23 25.87 0.41
CA ALA A 84 -6.43 24.44 0.57
C ALA A 84 -5.23 23.78 1.25
N LEU A 85 -5.49 22.57 1.76
CA LEU A 85 -4.54 21.63 2.35
C LEU A 85 -3.19 21.63 1.60
N GLY A 86 -2.08 21.76 2.33
CA GLY A 86 -0.73 21.56 1.79
C GLY A 86 -0.47 20.09 1.56
N LEU A 87 0.51 19.75 0.70
CA LEU A 87 0.90 18.36 0.49
C LEU A 87 2.42 18.23 0.59
N ILE A 88 2.86 17.34 1.48
CA ILE A 88 4.22 16.82 1.48
C ILE A 88 4.21 15.34 1.13
N CYS A 89 5.32 14.86 0.58
CA CYS A 89 5.56 13.43 0.39
C CYS A 89 6.70 12.98 1.29
N VAL A 90 6.64 11.75 1.79
CA VAL A 90 7.67 11.19 2.67
C VAL A 90 8.07 9.82 2.15
N SER A 91 9.37 9.56 2.01
CA SER A 91 9.91 8.23 1.71
C SER A 91 11.00 7.86 2.71
N PHE A 92 11.21 6.56 2.86
CA PHE A 92 12.29 5.98 3.65
C PHE A 92 12.63 4.61 3.05
N ASP A 93 13.86 4.13 3.28
CA ASP A 93 14.22 2.80 2.79
C ASP A 93 13.43 1.74 3.57
N GLN A 94 12.82 0.80 2.84
CA GLN A 94 12.16 -0.36 3.43
C GLN A 94 13.19 -1.25 4.14
N ARG A 95 12.70 -2.12 5.00
CA ARG A 95 13.57 -3.05 5.74
C ARG A 95 14.41 -3.87 4.77
N ASN A 96 15.68 -4.03 5.11
CA ASN A 96 16.66 -4.76 4.31
C ASN A 96 16.89 -4.18 2.90
N HIS A 97 16.63 -2.89 2.67
CA HIS A 97 16.87 -2.22 1.39
C HIS A 97 17.62 -0.90 1.61
N GLY A 98 18.28 -0.40 0.56
CA GLY A 98 18.95 0.90 0.56
C GLY A 98 19.89 1.08 1.76
N SER A 99 19.72 2.18 2.49
CA SER A 99 20.52 2.49 3.70
C SER A 99 20.29 1.53 4.88
N ARG A 100 19.31 0.62 4.78
CA ARG A 100 18.93 -0.35 5.81
C ARG A 100 19.18 -1.80 5.37
N GLU A 101 19.91 -2.01 4.27
CA GLU A 101 20.26 -3.37 3.84
C GLU A 101 21.20 -4.03 4.86
N VAL A 102 20.81 -5.23 5.30
CA VAL A 102 21.56 -6.06 6.26
C VAL A 102 22.05 -7.34 5.58
N ASP A 103 21.20 -7.99 4.80
CA ASP A 103 21.51 -9.19 4.02
C ASP A 103 20.81 -9.16 2.65
N ALA A 104 21.57 -8.82 1.60
CA ALA A 104 21.06 -8.80 0.23
C ALA A 104 20.48 -10.16 -0.23
N PHE A 105 20.95 -11.28 0.34
CA PHE A 105 20.49 -12.61 -0.05
C PHE A 105 19.03 -12.86 0.35
N SER A 106 18.62 -12.40 1.54
CA SER A 106 17.23 -12.44 2.00
C SER A 106 16.26 -11.64 1.11
N ASN A 107 16.76 -10.72 0.27
CA ASN A 107 15.91 -10.04 -0.72
C ASN A 107 15.64 -10.89 -1.98
N GLY A 108 16.35 -12.01 -2.15
CA GLY A 108 16.22 -12.91 -3.28
C GLY A 108 14.93 -13.73 -3.30
N THR A 109 14.73 -14.48 -4.38
CA THR A 109 13.63 -15.46 -4.50
C THR A 109 14.10 -16.87 -4.17
N TRP A 110 13.16 -17.82 -4.05
CA TRP A 110 13.51 -19.24 -3.97
C TRP A 110 14.42 -19.70 -5.13
N ARG A 111 14.21 -19.16 -6.34
CA ARG A 111 15.04 -19.49 -7.51
C ARG A 111 16.45 -18.93 -7.42
N ASP A 112 16.66 -17.87 -6.65
CA ASP A 112 17.98 -17.31 -6.37
C ASP A 112 18.65 -18.00 -5.16
N GLY A 113 18.01 -19.02 -4.58
CA GLY A 113 18.51 -19.81 -3.46
C GLY A 113 17.99 -19.38 -2.09
N ASN A 114 17.20 -18.30 -2.00
CA ASN A 114 16.62 -17.88 -0.73
C ASN A 114 15.55 -18.87 -0.25
N LYS A 115 15.93 -19.76 0.67
CA LYS A 115 15.04 -20.77 1.27
C LYS A 115 13.93 -20.13 2.14
N THR A 116 14.16 -18.94 2.65
CA THR A 116 13.23 -18.19 3.50
C THR A 116 12.46 -17.12 2.73
N HIS A 117 12.34 -17.23 1.39
CA HIS A 117 11.70 -16.21 0.55
C HIS A 117 10.32 -15.76 1.04
N ALA A 118 9.46 -16.69 1.49
CA ALA A 118 8.13 -16.34 1.99
C ALA A 118 8.19 -15.63 3.36
N GLN A 119 9.11 -16.02 4.23
CA GLN A 119 9.32 -15.40 5.52
C GLN A 119 9.88 -13.98 5.34
N ASP A 120 10.93 -13.85 4.54
CA ASP A 120 11.67 -12.60 4.32
C ASP A 120 10.78 -11.56 3.65
N MET A 121 10.03 -11.94 2.62
CA MET A 121 9.15 -11.01 1.91
C MET A 121 8.03 -10.50 2.83
N PHE A 122 7.33 -11.39 3.55
CA PHE A 122 6.25 -10.98 4.46
C PHE A 122 6.75 -10.08 5.58
N ALA A 123 7.83 -10.50 6.26
CA ALA A 123 8.42 -9.75 7.36
C ALA A 123 8.91 -8.37 6.91
N SER A 124 9.44 -8.27 5.68
CA SER A 124 9.90 -7.00 5.11
C SER A 124 8.76 -5.99 4.98
N TYR A 125 7.71 -6.29 4.21
CA TYR A 125 6.68 -5.28 3.94
C TYR A 125 5.70 -5.09 5.12
N HIS A 126 5.47 -6.11 5.95
CA HIS A 126 4.74 -5.93 7.21
C HIS A 126 5.50 -5.00 8.15
N GLY A 127 6.81 -5.20 8.29
CA GLY A 127 7.67 -4.33 9.07
C GLY A 127 7.78 -2.91 8.48
N THR A 128 7.75 -2.75 7.16
CA THR A 128 7.62 -1.43 6.51
C THR A 128 6.33 -0.73 6.95
N ALA A 129 5.19 -1.41 6.99
CA ALA A 129 3.94 -0.80 7.47
C ALA A 129 4.03 -0.39 8.95
N THR A 130 4.65 -1.22 9.81
CA THR A 130 4.93 -0.86 11.21
C THR A 130 5.84 0.37 11.31
N ASP A 131 6.88 0.44 10.48
CA ASP A 131 7.80 1.58 10.43
C ASP A 131 7.06 2.85 10.00
N THR A 132 6.20 2.79 8.97
CA THR A 132 5.35 3.91 8.54
C THR A 132 4.49 4.43 9.70
N SER A 133 3.76 3.55 10.38
CA SER A 133 2.94 3.91 11.55
C SER A 133 3.77 4.51 12.69
N HIS A 134 4.99 4.02 12.89
CA HIS A 134 5.90 4.55 13.89
C HIS A 134 6.36 5.96 13.51
N LEU A 135 6.78 6.17 12.26
CA LEU A 135 7.23 7.45 11.73
C LEU A 135 6.13 8.51 11.76
N ILE A 136 4.86 8.14 11.51
CA ILE A 136 3.71 9.06 11.66
C ILE A 136 3.67 9.72 13.04
N ASN A 137 4.03 9.01 14.11
CA ASN A 137 4.00 9.58 15.47
C ASN A 137 4.98 10.74 15.68
N TYR A 138 6.07 10.75 14.91
CA TYR A 138 7.23 11.60 15.21
C TYR A 138 7.54 12.60 14.11
N ILE A 139 7.19 12.34 12.86
CA ILE A 139 7.69 13.14 11.73
C ILE A 139 7.42 14.65 11.90
N SER A 140 6.25 15.03 12.44
CA SER A 140 5.89 16.43 12.66
C SER A 140 6.84 17.16 13.63
N SER A 141 7.38 16.50 14.65
CA SER A 141 8.30 17.12 15.61
C SER A 141 9.68 17.44 15.02
N TYR A 142 10.02 16.82 13.88
CA TYR A 142 11.26 17.07 13.17
C TYR A 142 11.12 18.13 12.07
N ILE A 143 9.95 18.21 11.43
CA ILE A 143 9.77 19.06 10.24
C ILE A 143 8.98 20.35 10.50
N PHE A 144 8.18 20.41 11.57
CA PHE A 144 7.36 21.58 11.96
C PHE A 144 7.58 21.95 13.43
N SER A 145 8.84 22.10 13.84
CA SER A 145 9.21 22.32 15.25
C SER A 145 8.66 23.62 15.86
N GLY A 146 8.26 24.60 15.04
CA GLY A 146 7.63 25.85 15.51
C GLY A 146 6.11 25.87 15.35
N SER A 147 5.48 24.73 15.08
CA SER A 147 4.02 24.61 14.85
C SER A 147 3.50 25.48 13.70
N GLU A 148 4.35 25.75 12.70
CA GLU A 148 3.99 26.54 11.52
C GLU A 148 2.95 25.83 10.65
N HIS A 149 2.99 24.49 10.68
CA HIS A 149 2.08 23.60 9.97
C HIS A 149 1.67 22.43 10.86
N LEU A 150 0.48 21.88 10.61
CA LEU A 150 -0.05 20.69 11.27
C LEU A 150 -0.29 19.61 10.22
N ILE A 151 0.24 18.40 10.45
CA ILE A 151 -0.12 17.26 9.62
C ILE A 151 -1.48 16.74 10.11
N VAL A 152 -2.47 16.80 9.23
CA VAL A 152 -3.86 16.49 9.59
C VAL A 152 -4.43 15.28 8.85
N ASP A 153 -3.75 14.83 7.80
CA ASP A 153 -4.17 13.67 7.01
C ASP A 153 -2.96 12.87 6.55
N HIS A 154 -3.12 11.54 6.52
CA HIS A 154 -2.09 10.62 6.06
C HIS A 154 -2.64 9.75 4.94
N LEU A 155 -1.88 9.71 3.84
CA LEU A 155 -2.14 8.88 2.68
C LEU A 155 -0.94 7.98 2.46
N VAL A 156 -1.15 6.84 1.79
CA VAL A 156 -0.05 5.95 1.41
C VAL A 156 -0.13 5.62 -0.07
N LEU A 157 1.01 5.61 -0.75
CA LEU A 157 1.17 5.09 -2.10
C LEU A 157 2.35 4.13 -2.12
N GLY A 158 2.12 2.92 -2.60
CA GLY A 158 3.14 1.89 -2.66
C GLY A 158 3.20 1.19 -4.01
N VAL A 159 4.42 0.86 -4.45
CA VAL A 159 4.66 0.14 -5.70
C VAL A 159 5.32 -1.20 -5.43
N SER A 160 4.78 -2.29 -6.00
CA SER A 160 5.32 -3.66 -5.86
C SER A 160 5.42 -4.07 -4.38
N LEU A 161 6.63 -4.28 -3.81
CA LEU A 161 6.83 -4.49 -2.36
C LEU A 161 6.13 -3.41 -1.52
N GLY A 162 6.26 -2.14 -1.92
CA GLY A 162 5.55 -1.04 -1.30
C GLY A 162 4.04 -1.13 -1.47
N GLY A 163 3.54 -1.70 -2.56
CA GLY A 163 2.11 -1.94 -2.77
C GLY A 163 1.53 -2.95 -1.77
N HIS A 164 2.28 -4.01 -1.45
CA HIS A 164 1.93 -4.92 -0.35
C HIS A 164 1.95 -4.18 1.00
N ALA A 165 2.97 -3.36 1.26
CA ALA A 165 3.04 -2.56 2.48
C ALA A 165 1.89 -1.55 2.59
N ALA A 166 1.43 -0.95 1.48
CA ALA A 166 0.31 -0.01 1.45
C ALA A 166 -1.01 -0.67 1.87
N TRP A 167 -1.25 -1.92 1.44
CA TRP A 167 -2.37 -2.73 1.95
C TRP A 167 -2.31 -2.93 3.46
N HIS A 168 -1.12 -3.15 4.02
CA HIS A 168 -0.96 -3.28 5.46
C HIS A 168 -1.15 -1.93 6.18
N CYS A 169 -0.62 -0.84 5.62
CA CYS A 169 -0.78 0.49 6.17
C CYS A 169 -2.27 0.88 6.31
N ILE A 170 -3.07 0.71 5.25
CA ILE A 170 -4.48 1.11 5.24
C ILE A 170 -5.35 0.27 6.18
N MET A 171 -5.00 -1.02 6.34
CA MET A 171 -5.76 -1.94 7.19
C MET A 171 -5.41 -1.78 8.67
N HIS A 172 -4.17 -1.42 9.01
CA HIS A 172 -3.69 -1.47 10.40
C HIS A 172 -3.46 -0.10 11.04
N ASP A 173 -3.43 0.99 10.29
CA ASP A 173 -3.31 2.35 10.85
C ASP A 173 -4.57 3.19 10.60
N PRO A 174 -5.37 3.50 11.63
CA PRO A 174 -6.60 4.26 11.45
C PRO A 174 -6.35 5.69 10.96
N ARG A 175 -5.14 6.23 11.10
CA ARG A 175 -4.78 7.58 10.64
C ARG A 175 -4.56 7.65 9.13
N ILE A 176 -4.26 6.52 8.48
CA ILE A 176 -4.10 6.45 7.03
C ILE A 176 -5.48 6.25 6.42
N THR A 177 -6.00 7.23 5.70
CA THR A 177 -7.41 7.22 5.21
C THR A 177 -7.52 6.85 3.74
N THR A 178 -6.46 7.09 2.97
CA THR A 178 -6.39 6.83 1.53
C THR A 178 -5.15 6.01 1.19
N ALA A 179 -5.31 4.97 0.38
CA ALA A 179 -4.22 4.15 -0.13
C ALA A 179 -4.27 3.98 -1.64
N VAL A 180 -3.11 4.13 -2.29
CA VAL A 180 -2.87 3.78 -3.68
C VAL A 180 -1.92 2.59 -3.72
N VAL A 181 -2.44 1.44 -4.14
CA VAL A 181 -1.70 0.18 -4.27
C VAL A 181 -1.40 -0.04 -5.74
N ILE A 182 -0.12 -0.04 -6.10
CA ILE A 182 0.32 -0.30 -7.48
C ILE A 182 1.06 -1.63 -7.50
N ILE A 183 0.59 -2.56 -8.33
CA ILE A 183 1.16 -3.90 -8.57
C ILE A 183 1.50 -4.66 -7.26
N GLY A 184 0.65 -4.48 -6.24
CA GLY A 184 0.67 -5.22 -4.98
C GLY A 184 -0.42 -6.28 -4.92
N CYS A 185 -0.38 -7.14 -3.90
CA CYS A 185 -1.38 -8.20 -3.67
C CYS A 185 -1.89 -8.16 -2.22
N PRO A 186 -3.22 -8.20 -1.99
CA PRO A 186 -3.83 -8.30 -0.65
C PRO A 186 -3.99 -9.73 -0.12
N ASP A 187 -3.60 -10.76 -0.89
CA ASP A 187 -3.67 -12.18 -0.49
C ASP A 187 -2.28 -12.82 -0.62
N TYR A 188 -1.55 -12.84 0.49
CA TYR A 188 -0.18 -13.38 0.51
C TYR A 188 -0.14 -14.89 0.35
N VAL A 189 -1.12 -15.61 0.88
CA VAL A 189 -1.21 -17.08 0.78
C VAL A 189 -1.30 -17.49 -0.68
N ARG A 190 -2.20 -16.88 -1.47
CA ARG A 190 -2.33 -17.17 -2.90
C ARG A 190 -1.08 -16.80 -3.67
N LEU A 191 -0.50 -15.63 -3.40
CA LEU A 191 0.72 -15.19 -4.07
C LEU A 191 1.89 -16.15 -3.83
N MET A 192 2.14 -16.55 -2.57
CA MET A 192 3.24 -17.47 -2.26
C MET A 192 2.97 -18.89 -2.75
N SER A 193 1.72 -19.34 -2.73
CA SER A 193 1.32 -20.63 -3.31
C SER A 193 1.61 -20.68 -4.81
N ASP A 194 1.23 -19.63 -5.54
CA ASP A 194 1.51 -19.54 -6.98
C ASP A 194 3.03 -19.51 -7.28
N ARG A 195 3.80 -18.77 -6.48
CA ARG A 195 5.26 -18.75 -6.60
C ARG A 195 5.90 -20.09 -6.25
N ALA A 196 5.39 -20.81 -5.25
CA ALA A 196 5.87 -22.14 -4.87
C ALA A 196 5.64 -23.14 -6.02
N ARG A 197 4.44 -23.11 -6.62
CA ARG A 197 4.08 -23.86 -7.82
C ARG A 197 5.03 -23.57 -8.98
N LEU A 198 5.23 -22.29 -9.31
CA LEU A 198 6.09 -21.85 -10.41
C LEU A 198 7.58 -22.13 -10.16
N SER A 199 8.00 -22.19 -8.89
CA SER A 199 9.37 -22.54 -8.48
C SER A 199 9.58 -24.03 -8.35
N LYS A 200 8.53 -24.86 -8.50
CA LYS A 200 8.55 -26.32 -8.37
C LYS A 200 9.14 -26.77 -7.03
N LEU A 201 8.77 -26.09 -5.94
CA LEU A 201 9.26 -26.46 -4.61
C LEU A 201 8.78 -27.87 -4.25
N GLY A 202 9.65 -28.65 -3.59
CA GLY A 202 9.30 -30.00 -3.14
C GLY A 202 8.10 -30.03 -2.19
N THR A 203 7.97 -29.01 -1.33
CA THR A 203 6.82 -28.80 -0.43
C THR A 203 5.49 -28.55 -1.16
N TRP A 204 5.57 -28.17 -2.45
CA TRP A 204 4.44 -28.06 -3.36
C TRP A 204 4.24 -29.33 -4.19
N THR A 205 5.28 -29.82 -4.87
CA THR A 205 5.15 -30.88 -5.88
C THR A 205 4.96 -32.27 -5.31
N ASN A 206 5.38 -32.52 -4.07
CA ASN A 206 5.40 -33.87 -3.48
C ASN A 206 4.10 -34.23 -2.75
N SER A 207 3.15 -33.31 -2.63
CA SER A 207 1.87 -33.56 -1.98
C SER A 207 0.77 -33.97 -2.97
N SER A 208 -0.29 -34.60 -2.48
CA SER A 208 -1.48 -34.94 -3.26
C SER A 208 -2.73 -34.39 -2.57
N PRO A 209 -3.48 -33.45 -3.17
CA PRO A 209 -3.14 -32.72 -4.40
C PRO A 209 -1.87 -31.84 -4.26
N PRO A 210 -1.21 -31.42 -5.37
CA PRO A 210 0.03 -30.64 -5.33
C PRO A 210 -0.17 -29.26 -4.70
N GLY A 211 0.50 -29.00 -3.57
CA GLY A 211 0.37 -27.80 -2.71
C GLY A 211 -0.40 -28.03 -1.40
N SER A 212 -1.01 -29.20 -1.18
CA SER A 212 -1.89 -29.46 -0.02
C SER A 212 -1.17 -29.43 1.32
N SER A 213 0.15 -29.63 1.31
CA SER A 213 1.02 -29.49 2.48
C SER A 213 1.89 -28.24 2.46
N PHE A 214 1.65 -27.27 1.56
CA PHE A 214 2.51 -26.09 1.43
C PHE A 214 2.43 -25.20 2.68
N LEU A 215 1.21 -24.90 3.15
CA LEU A 215 1.01 -24.15 4.39
C LEU A 215 1.39 -25.02 5.59
N GLY A 216 2.27 -24.52 6.46
CA GLY A 216 2.87 -25.27 7.55
C GLY A 216 4.15 -26.02 7.17
N SER A 217 4.58 -25.97 5.90
CA SER A 217 5.83 -26.59 5.44
C SER A 217 7.08 -25.79 5.83
N THR A 218 8.26 -26.30 5.48
CA THR A 218 9.53 -25.55 5.65
C THR A 218 9.61 -24.28 4.79
N ASP A 219 8.94 -24.26 3.64
CA ASP A 219 8.92 -23.10 2.74
C ASP A 219 7.82 -22.08 3.12
N PHE A 220 6.86 -22.48 3.97
CA PHE A 220 5.82 -21.61 4.53
C PHE A 220 5.45 -22.09 5.94
N PRO A 221 6.30 -21.82 6.95
CA PRO A 221 6.20 -22.45 8.27
C PRO A 221 4.97 -21.97 9.06
N GLN A 222 4.60 -22.75 10.08
CA GLN A 222 3.43 -22.47 10.91
C GLN A 222 3.45 -21.05 11.53
N GLY A 223 4.61 -20.57 11.97
CA GLY A 223 4.73 -19.19 12.46
C GLY A 223 4.41 -18.13 11.40
N LEU A 224 4.74 -18.39 10.13
CA LEU A 224 4.34 -17.51 9.02
C LEU A 224 2.84 -17.60 8.73
N VAL A 225 2.25 -18.81 8.80
CA VAL A 225 0.78 -18.97 8.69
C VAL A 225 0.06 -18.11 9.71
N GLU A 226 0.51 -18.11 10.96
CA GLU A 226 -0.09 -17.31 12.04
C GLU A 226 0.11 -15.80 11.84
N ALA A 227 1.29 -15.38 11.39
CA ALA A 227 1.56 -13.98 11.06
C ALA A 227 0.66 -13.49 9.92
N VAL A 228 0.52 -14.29 8.86
CA VAL A 228 -0.32 -13.96 7.70
C VAL A 228 -1.79 -13.88 8.11
N LYS A 229 -2.30 -14.85 8.88
CA LYS A 229 -3.66 -14.78 9.44
C LYS A 229 -3.92 -13.52 10.27
N ARG A 230 -2.89 -12.97 10.93
CA ARG A 230 -3.04 -11.79 11.79
C ARG A 230 -2.90 -10.46 11.04
N TYR A 231 -2.07 -10.39 10.02
CA TYR A 231 -1.67 -9.11 9.44
C TYR A 231 -1.97 -8.94 7.94
N ASP A 232 -2.08 -10.01 7.17
CA ASP A 232 -2.43 -9.94 5.75
C ASP A 232 -3.90 -9.53 5.58
N PRO A 233 -4.28 -8.69 4.59
CA PRO A 233 -5.67 -8.29 4.41
C PRO A 233 -6.65 -9.46 4.24
N ALA A 234 -6.32 -10.43 3.38
CA ALA A 234 -7.13 -11.63 3.20
C ALA A 234 -7.08 -12.52 4.44
N GLY A 235 -5.88 -12.72 5.01
CA GLY A 235 -5.70 -13.47 6.27
C GLY A 235 -6.55 -12.95 7.42
N LEU A 236 -6.57 -11.63 7.63
CA LEU A 236 -7.25 -10.96 8.71
C LEU A 236 -8.78 -11.05 8.60
N LEU A 237 -9.32 -10.87 7.39
CA LEU A 237 -10.77 -10.85 7.17
C LEU A 237 -11.34 -12.25 6.95
N LEU A 238 -10.56 -13.22 6.46
CA LEU A 238 -11.08 -14.53 6.08
C LEU A 238 -10.52 -15.68 6.91
N GLY A 239 -9.43 -15.47 7.65
CA GLY A 239 -8.89 -16.42 8.62
C GLY A 239 -8.63 -17.79 8.01
N GLU A 240 -9.27 -18.83 8.56
CA GLU A 240 -9.11 -20.23 8.10
C GLU A 240 -9.65 -20.50 6.69
N ASN A 241 -10.43 -19.57 6.14
CA ASN A 241 -10.96 -19.67 4.78
C ASN A 241 -9.97 -19.20 3.72
N THR A 242 -8.79 -18.68 4.09
CA THR A 242 -7.71 -18.44 3.12
C THR A 242 -7.13 -19.79 2.68
N SER A 243 -7.31 -20.13 1.41
CA SER A 243 -6.74 -21.36 0.84
C SER A 243 -6.24 -21.15 -0.58
N CYS A 244 -5.35 -22.03 -1.01
CA CYS A 244 -4.82 -22.08 -2.37
C CYS A 244 -5.71 -22.89 -3.34
N TYR A 245 -6.78 -23.53 -2.86
CA TYR A 245 -7.64 -24.43 -3.66
C TYR A 245 -9.11 -24.07 -3.68
N HIS A 246 -9.58 -23.35 -2.67
CA HIS A 246 -10.99 -23.07 -2.49
C HIS A 246 -11.22 -21.58 -2.56
N ASP A 247 -12.06 -21.21 -3.53
CA ASP A 247 -12.61 -19.89 -3.66
C ASP A 247 -13.77 -19.73 -2.66
N PHE A 248 -13.43 -19.68 -1.37
CA PHE A 248 -14.38 -19.22 -0.33
C PHE A 248 -14.94 -17.82 -0.64
N TYR A 249 -14.30 -17.11 -1.56
CA TYR A 249 -14.71 -15.84 -2.14
C TYR A 249 -15.94 -15.92 -3.07
N ASP A 250 -16.33 -17.10 -3.54
CA ASP A 250 -17.40 -17.26 -4.54
C ASP A 250 -18.82 -17.22 -3.95
N ARG A 251 -18.96 -17.18 -2.62
CA ARG A 251 -20.24 -16.98 -1.95
C ARG A 251 -20.23 -15.75 -1.07
N ASN A 252 -21.41 -15.14 -0.93
CA ASN A 252 -21.62 -14.20 0.15
C ASN A 252 -21.45 -14.90 1.51
N PRO A 253 -20.85 -14.23 2.51
CA PRO A 253 -20.82 -14.75 3.87
C PRO A 253 -22.26 -14.95 4.38
N THR A 254 -22.49 -16.01 5.16
CA THR A 254 -23.75 -16.26 5.87
C THR A 254 -24.03 -15.13 6.85
N VAL A 255 -25.27 -15.00 7.32
CA VAL A 255 -25.65 -13.98 8.33
C VAL A 255 -24.77 -14.06 9.59
N SER A 256 -24.43 -15.28 10.03
CA SER A 256 -23.53 -15.48 11.18
C SER A 256 -22.11 -14.99 10.89
N GLU A 257 -21.56 -15.30 9.71
CA GLU A 257 -20.25 -14.81 9.29
C GLU A 257 -20.24 -13.29 9.15
N GLN A 258 -21.27 -12.69 8.54
CA GLN A 258 -21.39 -11.23 8.45
C GLN A 258 -21.43 -10.58 9.84
N THR A 259 -22.19 -11.15 10.77
CA THR A 259 -22.26 -10.64 12.16
C THR A 259 -20.88 -10.60 12.82
N ARG A 260 -20.03 -11.62 12.57
CA ARG A 260 -18.65 -11.66 13.07
C ARG A 260 -17.73 -10.67 12.36
N LEU A 261 -17.92 -10.47 11.05
CA LEU A 261 -17.05 -9.63 10.21
C LEU A 261 -17.34 -8.14 10.35
N LEU A 262 -18.60 -7.75 10.57
CA LEU A 262 -19.02 -6.35 10.58
C LEU A 262 -18.21 -5.46 11.55
N PRO A 263 -18.01 -5.82 12.83
CA PRO A 263 -17.19 -5.00 13.74
C PRO A 263 -15.75 -4.84 13.26
N LEU A 264 -15.17 -5.91 12.71
CA LEU A 264 -13.81 -5.91 12.17
C LEU A 264 -13.71 -5.02 10.93
N MET A 265 -14.61 -5.20 9.96
CA MET A 265 -14.72 -4.34 8.77
C MET A 265 -14.88 -2.87 9.13
N LYS A 266 -15.71 -2.55 10.14
CA LYS A 266 -15.86 -1.17 10.65
C LYS A 266 -14.53 -0.63 11.19
N SER A 267 -13.83 -1.40 12.02
CA SER A 267 -12.56 -0.96 12.60
C SER A 267 -11.43 -0.74 11.57
N LEU A 268 -11.40 -1.56 10.50
CA LEU A 268 -10.30 -1.55 9.54
C LEU A 268 -10.57 -0.64 8.34
N LEU A 269 -11.82 -0.62 7.84
CA LEU A 269 -12.13 -0.11 6.51
C LEU A 269 -13.15 1.03 6.49
N GLN A 270 -13.82 1.35 7.60
CA GLN A 270 -14.85 2.39 7.59
C GLN A 270 -14.27 3.73 7.11
N GLY A 271 -14.92 4.32 6.10
CA GLY A 271 -14.52 5.59 5.48
C GLY A 271 -13.20 5.56 4.70
N LYS A 272 -12.57 4.38 4.53
CA LYS A 272 -11.28 4.27 3.82
C LYS A 272 -11.48 4.37 2.30
N ARG A 273 -10.49 4.96 1.64
CA ARG A 273 -10.40 5.05 0.18
C ARG A 273 -9.22 4.22 -0.32
N ILE A 274 -9.47 3.28 -1.21
CA ILE A 274 -8.46 2.34 -1.72
C ILE A 274 -8.53 2.31 -3.25
N LEU A 275 -7.40 2.59 -3.88
CA LEU A 275 -7.19 2.39 -5.31
C LEU A 275 -6.20 1.25 -5.51
N ASN A 276 -6.64 0.16 -6.11
CA ASN A 276 -5.79 -0.96 -6.54
C ASN A 276 -5.54 -0.85 -8.05
N LEU A 277 -4.27 -0.78 -8.45
CA LEU A 277 -3.83 -0.71 -9.83
C LEU A 277 -2.96 -1.94 -10.16
N ALA A 278 -3.32 -2.69 -11.19
CA ALA A 278 -2.60 -3.90 -11.59
C ALA A 278 -2.35 -3.95 -13.11
N GLY A 279 -1.30 -4.66 -13.52
CA GLY A 279 -1.06 -5.00 -14.93
C GLY A 279 -1.65 -6.36 -15.28
N ALA A 280 -2.41 -6.46 -16.36
CA ALA A 280 -3.02 -7.73 -16.79
C ALA A 280 -1.97 -8.78 -17.21
N ALA A 281 -0.80 -8.34 -17.66
CA ALA A 281 0.31 -9.18 -18.09
C ALA A 281 1.40 -9.34 -17.00
N ASP A 282 1.16 -8.87 -15.77
CA ASP A 282 2.09 -9.01 -14.66
C ASP A 282 2.28 -10.48 -14.27
N LYS A 283 3.53 -10.97 -14.38
CA LYS A 283 3.91 -12.35 -14.03
C LYS A 283 4.62 -12.45 -12.67
N LEU A 284 4.93 -11.32 -12.03
CA LEU A 284 5.62 -11.25 -10.74
C LEU A 284 4.64 -11.08 -9.59
N VAL A 285 3.60 -10.27 -9.79
CA VAL A 285 2.46 -10.12 -8.89
C VAL A 285 1.18 -10.25 -9.74
N PRO A 286 0.80 -11.48 -10.15
CA PRO A 286 -0.36 -11.67 -11.01
C PRO A 286 -1.63 -11.17 -10.33
N TYR A 287 -2.43 -10.37 -11.04
CA TYR A 287 -3.72 -9.86 -10.54
C TYR A 287 -4.64 -10.98 -10.04
N GLU A 288 -4.62 -12.15 -10.71
CA GLU A 288 -5.41 -13.32 -10.33
C GLU A 288 -5.14 -13.82 -8.90
N CYS A 289 -3.98 -13.52 -8.30
CA CYS A 289 -3.72 -13.87 -6.91
C CYS A 289 -4.58 -13.05 -5.93
N GLY A 290 -4.77 -11.74 -6.20
CA GLY A 290 -5.54 -10.82 -5.35
C GLY A 290 -7.01 -10.69 -5.74
N LYS A 291 -7.36 -11.00 -6.99
CA LYS A 291 -8.70 -10.86 -7.57
C LYS A 291 -9.84 -11.48 -6.75
N PRO A 292 -9.70 -12.67 -6.14
CA PRO A 292 -10.77 -13.25 -5.33
C PRO A 292 -11.10 -12.40 -4.10
N PHE A 293 -10.09 -11.95 -3.36
CA PHE A 293 -10.26 -11.02 -2.24
C PHE A 293 -10.85 -9.68 -2.69
N LEU A 294 -10.33 -9.11 -3.78
CA LEU A 294 -10.83 -7.85 -4.32
C LEU A 294 -12.29 -7.98 -4.77
N ARG A 295 -12.68 -9.09 -5.41
CA ARG A 295 -14.07 -9.36 -5.79
C ARG A 295 -14.96 -9.43 -4.56
N TRP A 296 -14.57 -10.21 -3.55
CA TRP A 296 -15.32 -10.33 -2.32
C TRP A 296 -15.49 -8.99 -1.60
N LEU A 297 -14.41 -8.20 -1.51
CA LEU A 297 -14.44 -6.90 -0.88
C LEU A 297 -15.33 -5.91 -1.65
N LYS A 298 -15.22 -5.88 -2.99
CA LYS A 298 -16.12 -5.08 -3.86
C LYS A 298 -17.58 -5.47 -3.68
N THR A 299 -17.90 -6.76 -3.59
CA THR A 299 -19.26 -7.23 -3.32
C THR A 299 -19.75 -6.81 -1.94
N ALA A 300 -18.88 -6.86 -0.92
CA ALA A 300 -19.21 -6.42 0.43
C ALA A 300 -19.52 -4.92 0.52
N THR A 301 -18.72 -4.09 -0.17
CA THR A 301 -18.80 -2.61 -0.11
C THR A 301 -19.68 -1.99 -1.19
N ALA A 302 -20.24 -2.77 -2.11
CA ALA A 302 -21.18 -2.28 -3.12
C ALA A 302 -22.42 -1.64 -2.48
N SER A 303 -23.18 -0.85 -3.25
CA SER A 303 -24.41 -0.19 -2.79
C SER A 303 -25.46 -1.15 -2.19
N HIS A 304 -25.44 -2.41 -2.62
CA HIS A 304 -26.32 -3.50 -2.19
C HIS A 304 -25.54 -4.59 -1.43
N GLY A 305 -24.28 -4.32 -1.09
CA GLY A 305 -23.42 -5.21 -0.30
C GLY A 305 -23.79 -5.20 1.18
N TRP A 306 -23.35 -6.20 1.92
CA TRP A 306 -23.63 -6.34 3.35
C TRP A 306 -22.84 -5.38 4.25
N PHE A 307 -21.88 -4.63 3.68
CA PHE A 307 -21.11 -3.58 4.34
C PHE A 307 -21.24 -2.24 3.58
N ASN A 308 -22.40 -1.97 2.98
CA ASN A 308 -22.67 -0.74 2.23
C ASN A 308 -22.65 0.53 3.12
N ASP A 309 -22.94 0.41 4.42
CA ASP A 309 -22.90 1.50 5.40
C ASP A 309 -21.47 1.88 5.84
N GLY A 310 -20.46 1.12 5.39
CA GLY A 310 -19.07 1.33 5.72
C GLY A 310 -18.44 2.57 5.08
N GLY A 311 -19.05 3.14 4.03
CA GLY A 311 -18.51 4.31 3.33
C GLY A 311 -17.15 4.06 2.68
N VAL A 312 -16.85 2.81 2.31
CA VAL A 312 -15.57 2.43 1.69
C VAL A 312 -15.60 2.81 0.21
N VAL A 313 -14.58 3.53 -0.24
CA VAL A 313 -14.33 3.74 -1.67
C VAL A 313 -13.28 2.72 -2.10
N LEU A 314 -13.67 1.78 -2.98
CA LEU A 314 -12.76 0.78 -3.53
C LEU A 314 -12.79 0.84 -5.06
N GLU A 315 -11.69 1.29 -5.64
CA GLU A 315 -11.45 1.26 -7.07
C GLU A 315 -10.39 0.20 -7.40
N ASP A 316 -10.66 -0.63 -8.40
CA ASP A 316 -9.79 -1.74 -8.80
C ASP A 316 -9.64 -1.75 -10.32
N ILE A 317 -8.50 -1.27 -10.82
CA ILE A 317 -8.24 -1.00 -12.22
C ILE A 317 -7.11 -1.89 -12.72
N VAL A 318 -7.39 -2.67 -13.78
CA VAL A 318 -6.43 -3.56 -14.42
C VAL A 318 -6.10 -3.02 -15.81
N PHE A 319 -4.83 -2.78 -16.08
CA PHE A 319 -4.34 -2.25 -17.36
C PHE A 319 -3.96 -3.38 -18.31
N ASP A 320 -4.63 -3.47 -19.45
CA ASP A 320 -4.36 -4.48 -20.47
C ASP A 320 -2.93 -4.33 -21.06
N GLY A 321 -2.28 -5.46 -21.34
CA GLY A 321 -0.92 -5.52 -21.87
C GLY A 321 0.20 -5.04 -20.92
N VAL A 322 -0.10 -4.47 -19.76
CA VAL A 322 0.91 -3.96 -18.81
C VAL A 322 1.45 -5.11 -17.94
N GLY A 323 2.78 -5.20 -17.85
CA GLY A 323 3.49 -6.16 -17.01
C GLY A 323 3.65 -5.70 -15.55
N HIS A 324 4.78 -6.04 -14.94
CA HIS A 324 5.14 -5.59 -13.59
C HIS A 324 5.78 -4.20 -13.63
N ASP A 325 5.06 -3.21 -14.17
CA ASP A 325 5.54 -1.85 -14.37
C ASP A 325 4.50 -0.82 -13.91
N MET A 326 4.96 0.30 -13.36
CA MET A 326 4.10 1.45 -13.08
C MET A 326 3.88 2.23 -14.40
N SER A 327 2.80 1.91 -15.11
CA SER A 327 2.52 2.55 -16.40
C SER A 327 2.11 4.02 -16.27
N PRO A 328 2.24 4.85 -17.33
CA PRO A 328 1.70 6.21 -17.34
C PRO A 328 0.20 6.28 -17.04
N GLY A 329 -0.56 5.24 -17.38
CA GLY A 329 -1.97 5.13 -17.01
C GLY A 329 -2.17 5.00 -15.50
N MET A 330 -1.34 4.20 -14.84
CA MET A 330 -1.36 4.05 -13.39
C MET A 330 -0.98 5.35 -12.69
N VAL A 331 0.01 6.09 -13.21
CA VAL A 331 0.39 7.42 -12.68
C VAL A 331 -0.81 8.38 -12.70
N ARG A 332 -1.55 8.44 -13.82
CA ARG A 332 -2.72 9.32 -13.94
C ARG A 332 -3.81 8.97 -12.94
N GLU A 333 -4.13 7.70 -12.78
CA GLU A 333 -5.15 7.26 -11.80
C GLU A 333 -4.70 7.52 -10.37
N ALA A 334 -3.41 7.27 -10.05
CA ALA A 334 -2.84 7.60 -8.75
C ALA A 334 -2.96 9.09 -8.43
N HIS A 335 -2.61 9.97 -9.37
CA HIS A 335 -2.74 11.43 -9.21
C HIS A 335 -4.19 11.86 -9.02
N ARG A 336 -5.11 11.34 -9.84
CA ARG A 336 -6.55 11.61 -9.71
C ARG A 336 -7.03 11.23 -8.31
N PHE A 337 -6.76 10.00 -7.88
CA PHE A 337 -7.33 9.46 -6.65
C PHE A 337 -6.76 10.11 -5.39
N VAL A 338 -5.47 10.47 -5.40
CA VAL A 338 -4.85 11.28 -4.33
C VAL A 338 -5.50 12.66 -4.29
N THR A 339 -5.63 13.33 -5.45
CA THR A 339 -6.23 14.67 -5.54
C THR A 339 -7.68 14.68 -5.00
N GLU A 340 -8.50 13.72 -5.43
CA GLU A 340 -9.87 13.57 -4.92
C GLU A 340 -9.89 13.29 -3.41
N GLY A 341 -8.92 12.53 -2.89
CA GLY A 341 -8.79 12.28 -1.46
C GLY A 341 -8.47 13.53 -0.65
N LEU A 342 -7.55 14.34 -1.16
CA LEU A 342 -7.20 15.62 -0.56
C LEU A 342 -8.39 16.59 -0.57
N GLU A 343 -9.21 16.59 -1.63
CA GLU A 343 -10.43 17.41 -1.72
C GLU A 343 -11.55 16.95 -0.77
N GLN A 344 -11.62 15.65 -0.50
CA GLN A 344 -12.63 15.02 0.38
C GLN A 344 -12.19 14.90 1.84
N SER A 345 -10.97 15.34 2.17
CA SER A 345 -10.45 15.22 3.53
C SER A 345 -11.42 15.87 4.54
N PRO A 346 -11.92 15.14 5.56
CA PRO A 346 -13.05 15.57 6.41
C PRO A 346 -12.81 16.86 7.20
N LEU A 347 -11.59 17.38 7.20
CA LEU A 347 -11.24 18.67 7.80
C LEU A 347 -11.54 19.87 6.89
N ILE A 348 -11.65 19.66 5.57
CA ILE A 348 -12.14 20.66 4.62
C ILE A 348 -13.66 20.86 4.78
N GLU A 349 -14.42 19.81 5.11
CA GLU A 349 -15.87 19.91 5.35
C GLU A 349 -16.20 20.62 6.68
N ASN A 350 -15.40 20.41 7.73
CA ASN A 350 -15.61 21.06 9.02
C ASN A 350 -15.20 22.54 9.04
N ALA A 351 -14.32 22.99 8.16
CA ALA A 351 -14.01 24.41 7.98
C ALA A 351 -15.20 25.24 7.44
N GLY A 352 -16.21 24.59 6.83
CA GLY A 352 -17.46 25.22 6.39
C GLY A 352 -18.54 25.32 7.48
N ARG A 353 -18.40 24.59 8.58
CA ARG A 353 -19.28 24.68 9.76
C ARG A 353 -18.55 25.42 10.87
N GLY A 354 -18.41 26.72 10.70
CA GLY A 354 -17.91 27.60 11.75
C GLY A 354 -18.63 27.31 13.06
N SER A 355 -17.86 26.91 14.08
CA SER A 355 -18.32 26.95 15.45
C SER A 355 -18.68 28.39 15.77
N LYS A 356 -19.98 28.69 15.80
CA LYS A 356 -20.48 29.79 16.60
C LYS A 356 -20.34 29.34 18.05
N ILE A 357 -19.27 29.79 18.69
CA ILE A 357 -19.29 30.02 20.13
C ILE A 357 -19.65 31.49 20.31
#